data_AF-A0A4P5W2W7-F1
#
_entry.id   AF-A0A4P5W2W7-F1
#
_cell.length_a   1.000
_cell.length_b   1.000
_cell.length_c   1.000
_cell.angle_alpha   90.00
_cell.angle_beta   90.00
_cell.angle_gamma   90.00
#
_symmetry.space_group_name_H-M   'P 1'
#
loop_
_entity.id
_entity.type
_entity.pdbx_description
1 polymer ?
#
loop_
_entity_poly.entity_id
_entity_poly.type
_entity_poly.pdbx_seq_one_letter_code
_entity_poly.pdbx_strand_id
1 'polypeptide(L)' 'MPSEVRLMFKVEINDAFKGNFNSWMEAMEEVEKWARPHRLSWVVYDPHGRIWARS' A
#
# COMPACT_ATOMS: atom_id res chain seq x y z
N MET A 1 -11.21 -23.36 -11.81
CA MET A 1 -9.77 -23.19 -11.54
C MET A 1 -9.65 -22.15 -10.45
N PRO A 2 -8.97 -22.41 -9.32
CA PRO A 2 -8.76 -21.38 -8.32
C PRO A 2 -7.87 -20.31 -8.96
N SER A 3 -8.40 -19.09 -9.10
CA SER A 3 -7.64 -17.94 -9.58
C SER A 3 -6.43 -17.78 -8.66
N GLU A 4 -5.21 -17.84 -9.21
CA GLU A 4 -4.01 -17.51 -8.45
C GLU A 4 -4.22 -16.13 -7.81
N VAL A 5 -4.20 -16.09 -6.49
CA VAL A 5 -4.18 -14.84 -5.74
C VAL A 5 -2.83 -14.20 -6.05
N ARG A 6 -2.80 -13.26 -7.00
CA ARG A 6 -1.61 -12.44 -7.21
C ARG A 6 -1.36 -11.66 -5.93
N LEU A 7 -0.25 -11.99 -5.26
CA LEU A 7 0.18 -11.30 -4.06
C LEU A 7 0.62 -9.87 -4.46
N MET A 8 0.05 -8.85 -3.83
CA MET A 8 0.27 -7.43 -4.15
C MET A 8 0.54 -6.63 -2.89
N PHE A 9 1.27 -5.51 -3.03
CA PHE A 9 1.42 -4.54 -1.96
C PHE A 9 0.10 -3.82 -1.73
N LYS A 10 -0.27 -3.62 -0.46
CA LYS A 10 -1.49 -2.90 -0.10
C LYS A 10 -1.13 -1.57 0.54
N VAL A 11 -1.83 -0.50 0.18
CA VAL A 11 -1.64 0.82 0.79
C VAL A 11 -2.92 1.22 1.53
N GLU A 12 -2.74 1.66 2.78
CA GLU A 12 -3.75 2.34 3.58
C GLU A 12 -3.26 3.75 3.89
N ILE A 13 -4.14 4.74 3.76
CA ILE A 13 -3.86 6.15 4.09
C ILE A 13 -5.01 6.63 4.98
N ASN A 14 -4.68 7.20 6.13
CA ASN A 14 -5.66 7.66 7.13
C ASN A 14 -6.67 6.56 7.49
N ASP A 15 -6.16 5.35 7.76
CA ASP A 15 -6.91 4.12 8.06
C ASP A 15 -7.92 3.68 6.95
N ALA A 16 -7.82 4.27 5.75
CA ALA A 16 -8.64 3.90 4.60
C ALA A 16 -7.83 3.14 3.55
N PHE A 17 -8.38 2.02 3.05
CA PHE A 17 -7.79 1.27 1.95
C PHE A 17 -7.72 2.12 0.68
N LYS A 18 -6.52 2.27 0.13
CA LYS A 18 -6.27 3.08 -1.06
C LYS A 18 -6.16 2.24 -2.34
N GLY A 19 -5.51 1.09 -2.26
CA GLY A 19 -5.31 0.23 -3.42
C GLY A 19 -4.31 -0.90 -3.20
N ASN A 20 -4.21 -1.75 -4.22
CA ASN A 20 -3.20 -2.79 -4.34
C ASN A 20 -2.26 -2.47 -5.51
N PHE A 21 -0.97 -2.74 -5.33
CA PHE A 21 0.10 -2.37 -6.26
C PHE A 21 1.03 -3.55 -6.52
N ASN A 22 1.59 -3.62 -7.73
CA ASN A 22 2.41 -4.76 -8.15
C ASN A 22 3.83 -4.69 -7.58
N SER A 23 4.26 -3.50 -7.15
CA SER A 23 5.58 -3.28 -6.56
C SER A 23 5.51 -2.32 -5.38
N TRP A 24 6.53 -2.39 -4.51
CA TRP A 24 6.70 -1.43 -3.42
C TRP A 24 6.89 0.00 -3.93
N MET A 25 7.46 0.15 -5.14
CA MET A 25 7.70 1.46 -5.75
C MET A 25 6.38 2.13 -6.13
N GLU A 26 5.48 1.40 -6.81
CA GLU A 26 4.12 1.88 -7.12
C GLU A 26 3.33 2.20 -5.83
N ALA A 27 3.44 1.36 -4.80
CA ALA A 27 2.80 1.61 -3.52
C ALA A 27 3.31 2.91 -2.86
N MET A 28 4.62 3.15 -2.92
CA MET A 28 5.22 4.37 -2.38
C MET A 28 4.88 5.61 -3.20
N GLU A 29 4.77 5.52 -4.53
CA GLU A 29 4.29 6.64 -5.37
C GLU A 29 2.90 7.12 -4.92
N GLU A 30 2.00 6.21 -4.57
CA GLU A 30 0.68 6.57 -4.06
C GLU A 30 0.75 7.28 -2.69
N VAL A 31 1.67 6.86 -1.82
CA VAL A 31 1.94 7.52 -0.53
C VAL A 31 2.53 8.91 -0.73
N GLU A 32 3.50 9.07 -1.63
CA GLU A 32 4.11 10.37 -1.97
C GLU A 32 3.09 11.33 -2.55
N LYS A 33 2.13 10.83 -3.34
CA LYS A 33 1.10 11.64 -3.98
C LYS A 33 0.01 12.09 -3.02
N TRP A 34 -0.44 11.20 -2.12
CA TRP A 34 -1.66 11.44 -1.34
C TRP A 34 -1.45 11.56 0.17
N ALA A 35 -0.43 10.91 0.74
CA ALA A 35 -0.22 10.94 2.18
C ALA A 35 0.77 12.04 2.60
N ARG A 36 1.96 12.09 1.98
CA ARG A 36 3.03 13.01 2.39
C ARG A 36 2.67 14.51 2.30
N PRO A 37 2.06 15.01 1.21
CA PRO A 37 1.76 16.44 1.09
C PRO A 37 0.76 16.92 2.15
N HIS A 38 -0.11 16.00 2.59
CA HIS A 38 -1.17 16.25 3.55
C HIS A 38 -0.82 15.80 4.98
N ARG A 39 0.41 15.28 5.20
CA ARG A 39 0.88 14.74 6.48
C ARG A 39 -0.09 13.71 7.08
N LEU A 40 -0.70 12.89 6.23
CA LEU A 40 -1.64 11.85 6.66
C LEU A 40 -0.86 10.63 7.17
N SER A 41 -1.45 9.87 8.09
CA SER A 41 -0.95 8.54 8.45
C SER A 41 -1.06 7.60 7.25
N TRP A 42 -0.14 6.66 7.14
CA TRP A 42 -0.16 5.68 6.08
C TRP A 42 0.56 4.39 6.48
N VAL A 43 0.15 3.27 5.88
CA VAL A 43 0.74 1.95 6.06
C VAL A 43 0.81 1.27 4.69
N VAL A 44 1.98 0.73 4.36
CA VAL A 44 2.19 -0.15 3.22
C VAL A 44 2.39 -1.56 3.75
N TYR A 45 1.58 -2.49 3.26
CA TYR A 45 1.72 -3.92 3.53
C TYR A 45 2.40 -4.62 2.36
N ASP A 46 3.26 -5.57 2.66
CA ASP A 46 3.87 -6.47 1.69
C ASP A 46 2.84 -7.46 1.10
N PRO A 47 3.22 -8.22 0.07
CA PRO A 47 2.34 -9.21 -0.55
C PRO A 47 1.90 -10.35 0.40
N HIS A 48 2.53 -10.51 1.56
CA HIS A 48 2.17 -11.46 2.61
C HIS A 48 1.30 -10.83 3.71
N GLY A 49 0.86 -9.58 3.54
CA GLY A 49 0.04 -8.85 4.50
C GLY A 49 0.81 -8.33 5.72
N ARG A 50 2.14 -8.33 5.69
CA ARG A 50 2.97 -7.79 6.78
C ARG A 50 3.24 -6.31 6.55
N ILE A 51 3.39 -5.54 7.62
CA ILE A 51 3.75 -4.12 7.48
C ILE A 51 5.17 -4.04 6.89
N TRP A 52 5.26 -3.44 5.71
CA TRP A 52 6.52 -3.15 5.03
C TRP A 52 7.06 -1.77 5.43
N ALA A 53 6.21 -0.75 5.43
CA ALA A 53 6.55 0.61 5.89
C ALA A 53 5.31 1.35 6.44
N ARG A 54 5.55 2.36 7.30
CA ARG A 54 4.52 3.25 7.85
C ARG A 54 5.13 4.58 8.32
N SER A 55 4.28 5.60 8.54
CA SER A 55 4.63 6.88 9.17
C SER A 55 3.89 7.12 10.48
#